data_AF-A0A354CN58-F1
#
_entry.id   AF-A0A354CN58-F1
#
_cell.length_a   1.000
_cell.length_b   1.000
_cell.length_c   1.000
_cell.angle_alpha   90.00
_cell.angle_beta   90.00
_cell.angle_gamma   90.00
#
_symmetry.space_group_name_H-M   'P 1'
#
loop_
_entity.id
_entity.type
_entity.pdbx_description
1 polymer ?
#
loop_
_entity_poly.entity_id
_entity_poly.type
_entity_poly.pdbx_seq_one_letter_code
_entity_poly.pdbx_strand_id
1 'polypeptide(L)' 'FSPSPFYTKEVDDFCKTHIYQATVDAMKAEGRPFKGVIFFGLMLTPKGPRVLEYNARFG' A
#
# COMPACT_ATOMS: atom_id res chain seq x y z
N PHE A 1 -7.83 -2.03 -16.59
CA PHE A 1 -8.78 -1.40 -15.66
C PHE A 1 -8.00 -0.42 -14.80
N SER A 2 -8.00 0.87 -15.16
CA SER A 2 -7.31 1.92 -14.40
C SER A 2 -7.86 3.29 -14.81
N PRO A 3 -8.32 4.14 -13.86
CA PRO A 3 -8.43 3.86 -12.42
C PRO A 3 -9.53 2.84 -12.09
N SER A 4 -9.44 2.23 -10.91
CA SER A 4 -10.50 1.35 -10.39
C SER A 4 -11.59 2.20 -9.71
N PRO A 5 -12.87 2.13 -10.13
CA PRO A 5 -13.99 2.76 -9.40
C PRO A 5 -14.13 2.29 -7.95
N PHE A 6 -13.57 1.13 -7.59
CA PHE A 6 -13.59 0.62 -6.22
C PHE A 6 -12.49 1.23 -5.34
N TYR A 7 -11.50 1.88 -5.95
CA TYR A 7 -10.43 2.57 -5.22
C TYR A 7 -10.84 4.02 -4.99
N THR A 8 -11.70 4.22 -3.98
CA THR A 8 -12.22 5.54 -3.61
C THR A 8 -11.20 6.35 -2.81
N LYS A 9 -11.51 7.62 -2.56
CA LYS A 9 -10.65 8.49 -1.72
C LYS A 9 -10.51 7.95 -0.29
N GLU A 10 -11.57 7.39 0.27
CA GLU A 10 -11.57 6.82 1.63
C GLU A 10 -10.65 5.59 1.71
N VAL A 11 -10.64 4.76 0.66
CA VAL A 11 -9.71 3.63 0.54
C VAL A 11 -8.27 4.14 0.45
N ASP A 12 -8.02 5.16 -0.37
CA ASP A 12 -6.69 5.74 -0.52
C ASP A 12 -6.16 6.36 0.77
N ASP A 13 -6.98 7.13 1.48
CA ASP A 13 -6.62 7.74 2.76
C ASP A 13 -6.31 6.67 3.82
N PHE A 14 -7.13 5.61 3.91
CA PHE A 14 -6.85 4.47 4.79
C PHE A 14 -5.52 3.80 4.44
N CYS A 15 -5.29 3.50 3.16
CA CYS A 15 -4.08 2.83 2.73
C CYS A 15 -2.83 3.70 2.96
N LYS A 16 -2.89 5.02 2.73
CA LYS A 16 -1.78 5.93 3.02
C LYS A 16 -1.35 5.86 4.47
N THR A 17 -2.29 5.97 5.40
CA THR A 17 -2.00 5.97 6.83
C THR A 17 -1.58 4.59 7.35
N HIS A 18 -2.33 3.55 7.01
CA HIS A 18 -2.21 2.24 7.66
C HIS A 18 -1.36 1.22 6.89
N ILE A 19 -1.10 1.46 5.61
CA ILE A 19 -0.37 0.51 4.76
C ILE A 19 0.89 1.16 4.22
N TYR A 20 0.78 2.20 3.39
CA TYR A 20 1.91 2.75 2.64
C TYR A 20 2.93 3.42 3.56
N GLN A 21 2.49 4.37 4.39
CA GLN A 21 3.37 5.10 5.30
C GLN A 21 3.91 4.17 6.39
N ALA A 22 3.04 3.34 6.98
CA ALA A 22 3.43 2.36 8.00
C ALA A 22 4.53 1.39 7.49
N THR A 23 4.44 0.94 6.23
CA THR A 23 5.45 0.05 5.62
C THR A 23 6.80 0.75 5.51
N VAL A 24 6.85 1.98 4.98
CA VAL A 24 8.12 2.69 4.79
C VAL A 24 8.75 3.16 6.10
N ASP A 25 7.93 3.52 7.08
CA ASP A 25 8.40 3.88 8.42
C ASP A 25 8.99 2.67 9.15
N ALA A 26 8.34 1.50 9.08
CA ALA A 26 8.86 0.26 9.65
C ALA A 26 10.20 -0.14 9.02
N MET A 27 10.30 -0.11 7.69
CA MET A 27 11.57 -0.38 6.99
C MET A 27 12.69 0.57 7.42
N LYS A 28 12.38 1.86 7.59
CA LYS A 28 13.35 2.84 8.10
C LYS A 28 13.75 2.54 9.54
N ALA A 29 12.80 2.22 10.42
CA ALA A 29 13.06 1.88 11.82
C ALA A 29 13.92 0.61 11.97
N GLU A 30 13.76 -0.36 11.08
CA GLU A 30 14.60 -1.57 11.01
C GLU A 30 16.00 -1.33 10.41
N GLY A 31 16.35 -0.09 10.04
CA GLY A 31 17.63 0.21 9.39
C GLY A 31 17.72 -0.30 7.95
N ARG A 32 16.59 -0.55 7.30
CA ARG A 32 16.47 -1.06 5.93
C ARG A 32 15.74 -0.06 5.03
N PRO A 33 16.21 1.21 4.92
CA PRO A 33 15.50 2.23 4.15
C PRO A 33 15.35 1.81 2.68
N PHE A 34 14.13 1.92 2.16
CA PHE A 34 13.81 1.57 0.78
C PHE A 34 13.82 2.81 -0.12
N LYS A 35 14.40 2.68 -1.32
CA LYS A 35 14.39 3.71 -2.36
C LYS A 35 13.97 3.07 -3.68
N GLY A 36 12.88 3.57 -4.27
CA GLY A 36 12.33 3.03 -5.51
C GLY A 36 10.81 3.10 -5.49
N VAL A 37 10.17 2.13 -6.13
CA VAL A 37 8.71 2.01 -6.20
C VAL A 37 8.28 0.72 -5.51
N ILE A 38 7.29 0.82 -4.63
CA ILE A 38 6.59 -0.32 -4.06
C ILE A 38 5.18 -0.32 -4.63
N PHE A 39 4.86 -1.37 -5.38
CA PHE A 39 3.51 -1.66 -5.83
C PHE A 39 2.84 -2.59 -4.81
N PHE A 40 1.72 -2.14 -4.25
CA PHE A 40 0.96 -2.88 -3.24
C PHE A 40 -0.19 -3.63 -3.90
N GLY A 41 -0.13 -4.95 -3.89
CA GLY A 41 -1.28 -5.77 -4.25
C GLY A 41 -2.31 -5.70 -3.12
N LEU A 42 -3.47 -5.10 -3.36
CA LEU A 42 -4.50 -4.92 -2.34
C LEU A 42 -5.73 -5.79 -2.62
N MET A 43 -6.31 -6.33 -1.54
CA MET A 43 -7.65 -6.90 -1.53
C MET A 43 -8.57 -5.97 -0.74
N LEU A 44 -9.65 -5.51 -1.34
CA LEU A 44 -10.70 -4.76 -0.64
C LEU A 44 -11.64 -5.75 0.03
N THR A 45 -11.72 -5.70 1.36
CA THR A 45 -12.56 -6.62 2.15
C THR A 45 -13.64 -5.85 2.92
N PRO A 46 -14.68 -6.51 3.44
CA PRO A 46 -15.67 -5.87 4.31
C PRO A 46 -15.08 -5.25 5.59
N LYS A 47 -13.86 -5.65 6.00
CA LYS A 47 -13.13 -5.11 7.17
C LYS A 47 -12.07 -4.07 6.77
N GLY A 48 -12.13 -3.59 5.54
CA GLY A 48 -11.20 -2.63 4.95
C GLY A 48 -10.11 -3.28 4.07
N PRO A 49 -9.23 -2.45 3.48
CA PRO A 49 -8.13 -2.91 2.63
C PRO A 49 -7.15 -3.82 3.38
N ARG A 50 -6.63 -4.83 2.67
CA ARG A 50 -5.58 -5.74 3.15
C ARG A 50 -4.52 -5.92 2.06
N VAL A 51 -3.25 -5.99 2.47
CA VAL A 51 -2.14 -6.28 1.54
C VAL A 51 -2.11 -7.78 1.27
N LEU A 52 -2.08 -8.14 -0.01
CA LEU A 52 -1.80 -9.48 -0.49
C LEU A 52 -0.29 -9.67 -0.71
N GLU A 53 0.34 -8.71 -1.37
CA GLU A 53 1.75 -8.79 -1.73
C GLU A 53 2.39 -7.41 -1.92
N TYR A 54 3.71 -7.39 -1.87
CA TYR A 54 4.56 -6.24 -2.15
C TYR A 54 5.43 -6.55 -3.37
N ASN A 55 5.47 -5.64 -4.35
CA ASN A 55 6.37 -5.74 -5.49
C ASN A 55 7.29 -4.51 -5.53
N ALA A 56 8.61 -4.71 -5.61
CA ALA A 56 9.60 -3.64 -5.62
C ALA A 56 9.86 -3.08 -7.04
N ARG A 57 8.81 -2.97 -7.84
CA ARG A 57 8.81 -2.45 -9.21
C ARG A 57 7.42 -1.92 -9.56
N PHE A 58 7.29 -1.25 -10.70
CA PHE A 58 5.97 -1.00 -11.26
C PHE A 58 5.26 -2.32 -11.59
N GLY A 59 3.94 -2.34 -11.36
CA GLY A 59 3.04 -3.44 -11.70
C GLY A 59 2.92 -3.62 -13.20
#